data_AF-A0A7L4J966-F1
#
_entry.id   AF-A0A7L4J966-F1
#
_cell.length_a   1.000
_cell.length_b   1.000
_cell.length_c   1.000
_cell.angle_alpha   90.00
_cell.angle_beta   90.00
_cell.angle_gamma   90.00
#
_symmetry.space_group_name_H-M   'P 1'
#
loop_
_entity.id
_entity.type
_entity.pdbx_description
1 polymer ?
#
loop_
_entity_poly.entity_id
_entity_poly.type
_entity_poly.pdbx_seq_one_letter_code
_entity_poly.pdbx_strand_id
1 'polypeptide(L)'
;MAAPLPPTRVPVAERGAVLVSCCLSCAGSALLLGSHARWPELRTRPRQLLLYLSLADLLSALSYFYGVLRDFQSTSWDCVLQGALSTFANTSSFFWTMAVALYLYLTIVRGSPAGSALLWGFHAVSWGVPLAITVAAVALRKIGYDASNVSVGWCWVDLDAEDRLLWMLLTGKVWEILAYVTLPVLYVLIRKHINRAHAALSEYRPLLPAPAPRPRSSVADKKLILIPVIFIFLRIWSTVRFVLTLCNSPAVQNSVLVV
;
A
#
# COMPACT_ATOMS: atom_id res chain seq x y z
N MET A 1 3.21 30.73 17.91
CA MET A 1 2.29 29.70 17.37
C MET A 1 1.99 30.09 15.94
N ALA A 2 2.29 29.23 14.97
CA ALA A 2 1.86 29.46 13.58
C ALA A 2 0.34 29.34 13.53
N ALA A 3 -0.33 30.19 12.76
CA ALA A 3 -1.78 30.10 12.59
C ALA A 3 -2.15 28.73 11.96
N PRO A 4 -3.25 28.09 12.39
CA PRO A 4 -3.71 26.84 11.79
C PRO A 4 -3.97 27.06 10.29
N LEU A 5 -3.50 26.12 9.47
CA LEU A 5 -3.67 26.17 8.01
C LEU A 5 -5.17 26.19 7.68
N PRO A 6 -5.64 27.07 6.78
CA PRO A 6 -7.05 27.10 6.40
C PRO A 6 -7.46 25.76 5.77
N PRO A 7 -8.70 25.30 5.98
CA PRO A 7 -9.16 24.02 5.46
C PRO A 7 -9.07 24.00 3.94
N THR A 8 -8.47 22.93 3.40
CA THR A 8 -8.36 22.74 1.96
C THR A 8 -9.73 22.32 1.42
N ARG A 9 -10.38 23.17 0.61
CA ARG A 9 -11.63 22.80 -0.04
C ARG A 9 -11.33 21.73 -1.09
N VAL A 10 -11.98 20.58 -0.96
CA VAL A 10 -11.88 19.46 -1.93
C VAL A 10 -12.99 19.62 -2.98
N PRO A 11 -12.68 19.98 -4.24
CA PRO A 11 -13.62 20.00 -5.35
C PRO A 11 -14.53 18.77 -5.45
N VAL A 12 -15.76 18.98 -5.92
CA VAL A 12 -16.74 17.89 -6.15
C VAL A 12 -16.18 16.83 -7.11
N ALA A 13 -15.39 17.25 -8.11
CA ALA A 13 -14.76 16.35 -9.06
C ALA A 13 -13.77 15.37 -8.38
N GLU A 14 -12.99 15.85 -7.42
CA GLU A 14 -12.02 15.04 -6.67
C GLU A 14 -12.74 14.05 -5.75
N ARG A 15 -13.80 14.49 -5.07
CA ARG A 15 -14.67 13.58 -4.29
C ARG A 15 -15.23 12.48 -5.17
N GLY A 16 -15.72 12.83 -6.36
CA GLY A 16 -16.20 11.87 -7.36
C GLY A 16 -15.12 10.86 -7.77
N ALA A 17 -13.90 11.33 -8.05
CA ALA A 17 -12.78 10.47 -8.41
C ALA A 17 -12.40 9.50 -7.28
N VAL A 18 -12.35 9.96 -6.03
CA VAL A 18 -12.07 9.11 -4.86
C VAL A 18 -13.16 8.04 -4.71
N LEU A 19 -14.44 8.41 -4.81
CA LEU A 19 -15.54 7.45 -4.70
C LEU A 19 -15.49 6.39 -5.81
N VAL A 20 -15.24 6.78 -7.05
CA VAL A 20 -15.09 5.84 -8.19
C VAL A 20 -13.90 4.91 -7.95
N SER A 21 -12.76 5.44 -7.52
CA SER A 21 -11.57 4.65 -7.20
C SER A 21 -11.84 3.65 -6.07
N CYS A 22 -12.53 4.08 -5.01
CA CYS A 22 -12.93 3.20 -3.91
C CYS A 22 -13.87 2.10 -4.38
N CYS A 23 -14.88 2.41 -5.21
CA CYS A 23 -15.79 1.41 -5.78
C CYS A 23 -15.04 0.37 -6.64
N LEU A 24 -14.12 0.81 -7.50
CA LEU A 24 -13.29 -0.08 -8.31
C LEU A 24 -12.38 -0.96 -7.44
N SER A 25 -11.78 -0.39 -6.39
CA SER A 25 -10.94 -1.14 -5.44
C SER A 25 -11.74 -2.17 -4.66
N CYS A 26 -12.93 -1.81 -4.16
CA CYS A 26 -13.86 -2.71 -3.49
C CYS A 26 -14.28 -3.86 -4.41
N ALA A 27 -14.66 -3.55 -5.66
CA ALA A 27 -15.03 -4.55 -6.65
C ALA A 27 -13.86 -5.49 -6.97
N GLY A 28 -12.65 -4.96 -7.20
CA GLY A 28 -11.44 -5.74 -7.44
C GLY A 28 -11.11 -6.68 -6.28
N SER A 29 -11.17 -6.16 -5.05
CA SER A 29 -10.91 -6.92 -3.83
C SER A 29 -11.96 -8.02 -3.60
N ALA A 30 -13.24 -7.72 -3.83
CA ALA A 30 -14.33 -8.70 -3.76
C ALA A 30 -14.18 -9.81 -4.80
N LEU A 31 -13.76 -9.49 -6.03
CA LEU A 31 -13.46 -10.47 -7.07
C LEU A 31 -12.28 -11.39 -6.68
N LEU A 32 -11.22 -10.84 -6.08
CA LEU A 32 -10.09 -11.62 -5.59
C LEU A 32 -10.48 -12.57 -4.45
N LEU A 33 -11.22 -12.07 -3.46
CA LEU A 33 -11.72 -12.87 -2.35
C LEU A 33 -12.70 -13.95 -2.82
N GLY A 34 -13.65 -13.58 -3.68
CA GLY A 34 -14.66 -14.48 -4.23
C GLY A 34 -14.05 -15.57 -5.10
N SER A 35 -13.09 -15.23 -5.97
CA SER A 35 -12.40 -16.22 -6.80
C SER A 35 -11.58 -17.21 -5.97
N HIS A 36 -10.87 -16.75 -4.93
CA HIS A 36 -10.13 -17.64 -4.06
C HIS A 36 -11.04 -18.56 -3.22
N ALA A 37 -12.20 -18.05 -2.78
CA ALA A 37 -13.20 -18.87 -2.09
C ALA A 37 -13.76 -19.97 -3.02
N ARG A 38 -14.10 -19.60 -4.26
CA ARG A 38 -14.78 -20.47 -5.22
C ARG A 38 -13.89 -21.53 -5.88
N TRP A 39 -12.60 -21.25 -6.06
CA TRP A 39 -11.65 -22.14 -6.74
C TRP A 39 -10.52 -22.59 -5.81
N PRO A 40 -10.57 -23.82 -5.28
CA PRO A 40 -9.52 -24.38 -4.42
C PRO A 40 -8.13 -24.42 -5.08
N GLU A 41 -8.08 -24.59 -6.40
CA GLU A 41 -6.84 -24.60 -7.20
C GLU A 41 -6.04 -23.28 -7.12
N LEU A 42 -6.70 -22.18 -6.75
CA LEU A 42 -6.07 -20.86 -6.61
C LEU A 42 -5.51 -20.61 -5.20
N ARG A 43 -5.58 -21.57 -4.28
CA ARG A 43 -5.16 -21.41 -2.87
C ARG A 43 -3.66 -21.62 -2.65
N THR A 44 -2.84 -21.08 -3.55
CA THR A 44 -1.38 -21.12 -3.41
C THR A 44 -0.89 -20.10 -2.39
N ARG A 45 0.25 -20.37 -1.74
CA ARG A 45 0.82 -19.48 -0.71
C ARG A 45 1.01 -18.02 -1.18
N PRO A 46 1.56 -17.71 -2.37
CA PRO A 46 1.63 -16.33 -2.86
C PRO A 46 0.26 -15.67 -2.99
N ARG A 47 -0.75 -16.41 -3.44
CA ARG A 47 -2.12 -15.89 -3.61
C ARG A 47 -2.78 -15.64 -2.26
N GLN A 48 -2.52 -16.47 -1.25
CA GLN A 48 -2.97 -16.21 0.12
C GLN A 48 -2.38 -14.90 0.69
N LEU A 49 -1.09 -14.62 0.46
CA LEU A 49 -0.49 -13.35 0.87
C LEU A 49 -1.14 -12.15 0.15
N LEU A 50 -1.42 -12.28 -1.14
CA LEU A 50 -2.16 -11.27 -1.91
C LEU A 50 -3.59 -11.05 -1.40
N LEU A 51 -4.24 -12.06 -0.82
CA LEU A 51 -5.55 -11.88 -0.21
C LEU A 51 -5.49 -11.00 1.04
N TYR A 52 -4.48 -11.19 1.90
CA TYR A 52 -4.34 -10.35 3.10
C TYR A 52 -4.01 -8.91 2.73
N LEU A 53 -3.20 -8.70 1.69
CA LEU A 53 -3.00 -7.39 1.09
C LEU A 53 -4.33 -6.79 0.60
N SER A 54 -5.10 -7.56 -0.18
CA SER A 54 -6.39 -7.11 -0.73
C SER A 54 -7.42 -6.81 0.38
N LEU A 55 -7.37 -7.54 1.49
CA LEU A 55 -8.21 -7.27 2.66
C LEU A 55 -7.84 -5.93 3.31
N ALA A 56 -6.55 -5.64 3.45
CA ALA A 56 -6.10 -4.33 3.95
C ALA A 56 -6.53 -3.21 2.99
N ASP A 57 -6.35 -3.39 1.68
CA ASP A 57 -6.76 -2.40 0.67
C ASP A 57 -8.28 -2.18 0.64
N LEU A 58 -9.07 -3.23 0.85
CA LEU A 58 -10.53 -3.13 1.00
C LEU A 58 -10.91 -2.29 2.23
N LEU A 59 -10.28 -2.53 3.38
CA LEU A 59 -10.53 -1.74 4.59
C LEU A 59 -10.16 -0.26 4.40
N SER A 60 -9.05 0.02 3.72
CA SER A 60 -8.67 1.39 3.34
C SER A 60 -9.73 2.03 2.43
N ALA A 61 -10.15 1.33 1.37
CA ALA A 61 -11.15 1.83 0.43
C ALA A 61 -12.50 2.12 1.11
N LEU A 62 -12.97 1.23 2.00
CA LEU A 62 -14.19 1.45 2.77
C LEU A 62 -14.06 2.65 3.71
N SER A 63 -12.91 2.81 4.36
CA SER A 63 -12.65 3.94 5.24
C SER A 63 -12.63 5.27 4.49
N TYR A 64 -11.97 5.33 3.33
CA TYR A 64 -11.94 6.53 2.49
C TYR A 64 -13.29 6.86 1.88
N PHE A 65 -14.02 5.84 1.41
CA PHE A 65 -15.37 6.00 0.90
C PHE A 65 -16.29 6.62 1.97
N TYR A 66 -16.22 6.11 3.20
CA TYR A 66 -16.95 6.68 4.33
C TYR A 66 -16.53 8.12 4.63
N GLY A 67 -15.21 8.40 4.66
CA GLY A 67 -14.69 9.74 4.93
C GLY A 67 -15.18 10.80 3.94
N VAL A 68 -15.11 10.49 2.63
CA VAL A 68 -15.56 11.40 1.58
C VAL A 68 -17.06 11.65 1.62
N LEU A 69 -17.88 10.63 1.93
CA LEU A 69 -19.32 10.81 2.09
C LEU A 69 -19.68 11.60 3.34
N ARG A 70 -18.91 11.43 4.42
CA ARG A 70 -19.19 12.09 5.69
C ARG A 70 -18.81 13.56 5.69
N ASP A 71 -17.78 13.92 4.92
CA ASP A 71 -17.26 15.29 4.75
C ASP A 71 -17.03 16.01 6.09
N PHE A 72 -16.10 15.46 6.89
CA PHE A 72 -15.81 15.94 8.23
C PHE A 72 -15.46 17.43 8.26
N GLN A 73 -16.00 18.14 9.26
CA GLN A 73 -15.72 19.57 9.51
C GLN A 73 -15.04 19.81 10.87
N SER A 74 -14.92 18.77 11.70
CA SER A 74 -14.29 18.82 13.02
C SER A 74 -13.96 17.40 13.50
N THR A 75 -13.15 17.31 14.55
CA THR A 75 -12.82 16.04 15.21
C THR A 75 -14.04 15.49 15.94
N SER A 76 -14.56 14.37 15.46
CA SER A 76 -15.68 13.61 16.03
C SER A 76 -15.30 12.13 16.22
N TRP A 77 -16.12 11.35 16.93
CA TRP A 77 -15.79 9.94 17.19
C TRP A 77 -15.70 9.11 15.90
N ASP A 78 -16.56 9.40 14.91
CA ASP A 78 -16.59 8.78 13.58
C ASP A 78 -15.39 9.20 12.73
N CYS A 79 -14.90 10.44 12.88
CA CYS A 79 -13.65 10.92 12.30
C CYS A 79 -12.44 10.16 12.85
N VAL A 80 -12.35 10.01 14.18
CA VAL A 80 -11.27 9.25 14.83
C VAL A 80 -11.30 7.78 14.41
N LEU A 81 -12.49 7.17 14.36
CA LEU A 81 -12.65 5.78 13.91
C LEU A 81 -12.23 5.61 12.45
N GLN A 82 -12.66 6.51 11.57
CA GLN A 82 -12.30 6.48 10.15
C GLN A 82 -10.78 6.65 9.97
N GLY A 83 -10.17 7.63 10.65
CA GLY A 83 -8.73 7.87 10.63
C GLY A 83 -7.92 6.72 11.21
N ALA A 84 -8.40 6.07 12.27
CA ALA A 84 -7.79 4.88 12.84
C ALA A 84 -7.85 3.70 11.86
N LEU A 85 -9.02 3.45 11.27
CA LEU A 85 -9.21 2.36 10.32
C LEU A 85 -8.36 2.55 9.06
N SER A 86 -8.31 3.76 8.50
CA SER A 86 -7.46 4.05 7.34
C SER A 86 -5.97 3.94 7.70
N THR A 87 -5.55 4.42 8.86
CA THR A 87 -4.15 4.32 9.33
C THR A 87 -3.72 2.86 9.46
N PHE A 88 -4.52 2.05 10.16
CA PHE A 88 -4.26 0.63 10.34
C PHE A 88 -4.20 -0.10 8.99
N ALA A 89 -5.22 0.12 8.14
CA ALA A 89 -5.36 -0.58 6.88
C ALA A 89 -4.24 -0.23 5.89
N ASN A 90 -3.91 1.06 5.71
CA ASN A 90 -2.84 1.48 4.80
C ASN A 90 -1.47 1.03 5.28
N THR A 91 -1.20 1.16 6.58
CA THR A 91 0.08 0.70 7.15
C THR A 91 0.21 -0.81 6.93
N SER A 92 -0.84 -1.58 7.24
CA SER A 92 -0.87 -3.04 6.97
C SER A 92 -0.66 -3.37 5.50
N SER A 93 -1.25 -2.60 4.57
CA SER A 93 -1.05 -2.77 3.12
C SER A 93 0.42 -2.61 2.72
N PHE A 94 1.14 -1.63 3.26
CA PHE A 94 2.59 -1.49 3.01
C PHE A 94 3.37 -2.71 3.49
N PHE A 95 3.10 -3.17 4.73
CA PHE A 95 3.78 -4.34 5.27
C PHE A 95 3.47 -5.61 4.47
N TRP A 96 2.21 -5.85 4.08
CA TRP A 96 1.84 -6.98 3.23
C TRP A 96 2.49 -6.91 1.85
N THR A 97 2.60 -5.72 1.25
CA THR A 97 3.28 -5.52 -0.03
C THR A 97 4.76 -5.91 0.06
N MET A 98 5.46 -5.45 1.12
CA MET A 98 6.85 -5.84 1.37
C MET A 98 6.99 -7.33 1.69
N ALA A 99 6.05 -7.92 2.45
CA ALA A 99 6.05 -9.35 2.78
C ALA A 99 5.86 -10.22 1.53
N VAL A 100 4.97 -9.84 0.60
CA VAL A 100 4.81 -10.51 -0.70
C VAL A 100 6.11 -10.45 -1.50
N ALA A 101 6.74 -9.27 -1.59
CA ALA A 101 8.01 -9.12 -2.30
C ALA A 101 9.12 -9.99 -1.70
N LEU A 102 9.23 -10.01 -0.37
CA LEU A 102 10.21 -10.83 0.34
C LEU A 102 9.92 -12.32 0.16
N TYR A 103 8.66 -12.76 0.25
CA TYR A 103 8.26 -14.14 -0.01
C TYR A 103 8.70 -14.58 -1.41
N LEU A 104 8.42 -13.77 -2.44
CA LEU A 104 8.82 -14.05 -3.81
C LEU A 104 10.34 -14.12 -3.96
N TYR A 105 11.07 -13.23 -3.31
CA TYR A 105 12.53 -13.26 -3.32
C TYR A 105 13.08 -14.54 -2.69
N LEU A 106 12.59 -14.94 -1.51
CA LEU A 106 13.07 -16.13 -0.81
C LEU A 106 12.76 -17.41 -1.60
N THR A 107 11.57 -17.51 -2.18
CA THR A 107 11.15 -18.69 -2.94
C THR A 107 11.83 -18.77 -4.30
N ILE A 108 11.96 -17.67 -5.04
CA ILE A 108 12.52 -17.67 -6.40
C ILE A 108 14.05 -17.64 -6.38
N VAL A 109 14.66 -16.76 -5.58
CA VAL A 109 16.11 -16.50 -5.63
C VAL A 109 16.88 -17.43 -4.70
N ARG A 110 16.36 -17.68 -3.50
CA ARG A 110 17.03 -18.55 -2.52
C ARG A 110 16.59 -20.01 -2.63
N GLY A 111 15.55 -20.32 -3.39
CA GLY A 111 14.98 -21.66 -3.48
C GLY A 111 14.48 -22.22 -2.14
N SER A 112 14.33 -21.35 -1.12
CA SER A 112 13.93 -21.75 0.22
C SER A 112 12.41 -21.68 0.30
N PRO A 113 11.69 -22.80 0.44
CA PRO A 113 10.26 -22.75 0.71
C PRO A 113 10.04 -22.00 2.01
N ALA A 114 9.16 -21.00 2.00
CA ALA A 114 8.80 -20.26 3.20
C ALA A 114 8.13 -21.21 4.18
N GLY A 115 8.82 -21.53 5.27
CA GLY A 115 8.27 -22.36 6.34
C GLY A 115 7.11 -21.67 7.07
N SER A 116 6.32 -22.45 7.80
CA SER A 116 5.16 -21.96 8.56
C SER A 116 5.51 -20.84 9.54
N ALA A 117 6.70 -20.90 10.16
CA ALA A 117 7.18 -19.86 11.09
C ALA A 117 7.36 -18.49 10.41
N LEU A 118 7.87 -18.47 9.17
CA LEU A 118 8.04 -17.22 8.42
C LEU A 118 6.68 -16.60 8.06
N LEU A 119 5.70 -17.44 7.69
CA LEU A 119 4.35 -16.98 7.39
C LEU A 119 3.66 -16.39 8.63
N TRP A 120 3.81 -17.04 9.80
CA TRP A 120 3.38 -16.47 11.07
C TRP A 120 4.07 -15.14 11.39
N GLY A 121 5.37 -15.03 11.10
CA GLY A 121 6.12 -13.79 11.18
C GLY A 121 5.51 -12.69 10.30
N PHE A 122 5.13 -12.99 9.05
CA PHE A 122 4.44 -12.04 8.19
C PHE A 122 3.10 -11.59 8.75
N HIS A 123 2.31 -12.48 9.33
CA HIS A 123 1.07 -12.10 9.99
C HIS A 123 1.30 -11.21 11.22
N ALA A 124 2.23 -11.59 12.09
CA ALA A 124 2.54 -10.87 13.31
C ALA A 124 3.02 -9.45 13.00
N VAL A 125 3.90 -9.30 12.00
CA VAL A 125 4.44 -7.98 11.62
C VAL A 125 3.40 -7.17 10.84
N SER A 126 2.79 -7.75 9.80
CA SER A 126 1.91 -7.01 8.89
C SER A 126 0.54 -6.65 9.47
N TRP A 127 0.11 -7.26 10.57
CA TRP A 127 -1.08 -6.84 11.31
C TRP A 127 -0.75 -6.25 12.67
N GLY A 128 0.17 -6.86 13.42
CA GLY A 128 0.46 -6.48 14.79
C GLY A 128 1.14 -5.10 14.90
N VAL A 129 2.16 -4.82 14.07
CA VAL A 129 2.85 -3.53 14.10
C VAL A 129 1.89 -2.37 13.72
N PRO A 130 1.14 -2.43 12.60
CA PRO A 130 0.13 -1.43 12.28
C PRO A 130 -0.93 -1.25 13.38
N LEU A 131 -1.41 -2.35 13.98
CA LEU A 131 -2.40 -2.30 15.05
C LEU A 131 -1.83 -1.58 16.28
N ALA A 132 -0.62 -1.93 16.71
CA ALA A 132 0.03 -1.30 17.86
C ALA A 132 0.24 0.20 17.65
N ILE A 133 0.73 0.60 16.46
CA ILE A 133 0.90 2.02 16.10
C ILE A 133 -0.44 2.75 16.14
N THR A 134 -1.48 2.17 15.55
CA THR A 134 -2.81 2.79 15.48
C THR A 134 -3.44 2.93 16.86
N VAL A 135 -3.39 1.87 17.68
CA VAL A 135 -3.89 1.90 19.07
C VAL A 135 -3.15 2.95 19.89
N ALA A 136 -1.83 3.03 19.77
CA ALA A 136 -1.03 4.06 20.45
C ALA A 136 -1.42 5.47 19.99
N ALA A 137 -1.59 5.69 18.68
CA ALA A 137 -2.01 6.97 18.12
C ALA A 137 -3.40 7.39 18.61
N VAL A 138 -4.36 6.46 18.70
CA VAL A 138 -5.70 6.73 19.25
C VAL A 138 -5.64 7.00 20.76
N ALA A 139 -4.93 6.17 21.52
CA ALA A 139 -4.82 6.30 22.97
C ALA A 139 -4.18 7.64 23.38
N LEU A 140 -3.20 8.11 22.61
CA LEU A 140 -2.52 9.39 22.82
C LEU A 140 -3.24 10.57 22.14
N ARG A 141 -4.45 10.36 21.60
CA ARG A 141 -5.29 11.35 20.94
C ARG A 141 -4.57 12.09 19.81
N LYS A 142 -3.81 11.36 19.00
CA LYS A 142 -3.02 11.89 17.88
C LYS A 142 -3.75 11.79 16.53
N ILE A 143 -4.89 11.10 16.47
CA ILE A 143 -5.75 11.01 15.28
C ILE A 143 -6.92 11.97 15.44
N GLY A 144 -7.19 12.78 14.42
CA GLY A 144 -8.26 13.76 14.40
C GLY A 144 -8.51 14.37 13.02
N TYR A 145 -9.24 15.48 13.02
CA TYR A 145 -9.50 16.24 11.81
C TYR A 145 -8.26 17.04 11.40
N ASP A 146 -7.71 16.74 10.22
CA ASP A 146 -6.49 17.37 9.68
C ASP A 146 -6.81 18.41 8.57
N ALA A 147 -8.10 18.80 8.46
CA ALA A 147 -8.60 19.80 7.54
C ALA A 147 -8.27 19.54 6.06
N SER A 148 -8.07 18.27 5.69
CA SER A 148 -7.62 17.86 4.35
C SER A 148 -6.31 18.54 3.91
N ASN A 149 -5.45 18.94 4.85
CA ASN A 149 -4.17 19.59 4.48
C ASN A 149 -3.12 18.56 4.05
N VAL A 150 -3.26 17.32 4.52
CA VAL A 150 -2.36 16.20 4.20
C VAL A 150 -3.12 14.95 3.73
N SER A 151 -4.40 14.85 4.07
CA SER A 151 -5.41 13.92 3.53
C SER A 151 -6.37 14.61 2.54
N VAL A 152 -7.21 13.87 1.81
CA VAL A 152 -8.24 14.46 0.91
C VAL A 152 -9.64 14.08 1.38
N GLY A 153 -10.23 14.85 2.29
CA GLY A 153 -11.60 14.60 2.74
C GLY A 153 -11.77 13.41 3.67
N TRP A 154 -10.71 13.03 4.40
CA TRP A 154 -10.76 12.05 5.47
C TRP A 154 -9.93 12.50 6.67
N CYS A 155 -10.11 11.87 7.83
CA CYS A 155 -9.37 12.19 9.04
C CYS A 155 -8.04 11.44 9.09
N TRP A 156 -7.02 12.06 9.70
CA TRP A 156 -5.70 11.46 9.89
C TRP A 156 -5.00 12.04 11.13
N VAL A 157 -3.67 12.21 11.10
CA VAL A 157 -2.91 12.74 12.23
C VAL A 157 -3.24 14.21 12.44
N ASP A 158 -3.52 14.58 13.70
CA ASP A 158 -3.77 15.96 14.11
C ASP A 158 -2.52 16.83 13.90
N LEU A 159 -2.67 17.91 13.14
CA LEU A 159 -1.60 18.81 12.73
C LEU A 159 -1.22 19.84 13.80
N ASP A 160 -2.04 19.98 14.85
CA ASP A 160 -1.80 20.90 15.96
C ASP A 160 -0.98 20.24 17.08
N ALA A 161 -0.72 18.93 17.00
CA ALA A 161 0.14 18.22 17.94
C ALA A 161 1.63 18.63 17.80
N GLU A 162 2.33 18.86 18.91
CA GLU A 162 3.77 19.19 18.91
C GLU A 162 4.62 18.08 18.23
N ASP A 163 4.26 16.82 18.47
CA ASP A 163 4.93 15.64 17.88
C ASP A 163 4.38 15.23 16.51
N ARG A 164 3.65 16.10 15.80
CA ARG A 164 2.95 15.75 14.54
C ARG A 164 3.85 15.03 13.53
N LEU A 165 5.10 15.45 13.38
CA LEU A 165 6.05 14.85 12.44
C LEU A 165 6.31 13.37 12.78
N LEU A 166 6.53 13.07 14.05
CA LEU A 166 6.75 11.71 14.52
C LEU A 166 5.54 10.83 14.19
N TRP A 167 4.33 11.31 14.49
CA TRP A 167 3.11 10.55 14.25
C TRP A 167 2.78 10.41 12.77
N MET A 168 3.02 11.43 11.94
CA MET A 168 2.87 11.32 10.49
C MET A 168 3.85 10.31 9.87
N LEU A 169 5.08 10.26 10.39
CA LEU A 169 6.08 9.27 9.99
C LEU A 169 5.67 7.86 10.41
N LEU A 170 5.34 7.65 11.69
CA LEU A 170 4.99 6.34 12.24
C LEU A 170 3.69 5.78 11.69
N THR A 171 2.67 6.61 11.46
CA THR A 171 1.35 6.18 10.97
C THR A 171 1.30 5.96 9.45
N GLY A 172 2.41 6.15 8.74
CA GLY A 172 2.45 5.81 7.31
C GLY A 172 3.74 6.17 6.59
N LYS A 173 4.22 7.41 6.71
CA LYS A 173 5.21 7.95 5.76
C LYS A 173 6.56 7.22 5.80
N VAL A 174 7.01 6.75 6.96
CA VAL A 174 8.25 5.96 7.05
C VAL A 174 8.12 4.62 6.31
N TRP A 175 6.96 3.96 6.42
CA TRP A 175 6.69 2.68 5.78
C TRP A 175 6.52 2.80 4.28
N GLU A 176 5.92 3.90 3.82
CA GLU A 176 5.84 4.25 2.41
C GLU A 176 7.23 4.43 1.78
N ILE A 177 8.11 5.20 2.44
CA ILE A 177 9.48 5.43 1.96
C ILE A 177 10.28 4.12 1.96
N LEU A 178 10.14 3.30 3.00
CA LEU A 178 10.76 1.97 3.03
C LEU A 178 10.27 1.08 1.88
N ALA A 179 8.99 1.14 1.51
CA ALA A 179 8.45 0.41 0.36
C ALA A 179 9.06 0.90 -0.97
N TYR A 180 9.31 2.21 -1.14
CA TYR A 180 9.96 2.76 -2.34
C TYR A 180 11.37 2.24 -2.56
N VAL A 181 12.07 1.81 -1.50
CA VAL A 181 13.43 1.25 -1.60
C VAL A 181 13.40 -0.27 -1.65
N THR A 182 12.67 -0.90 -0.73
CA THR A 182 12.66 -2.36 -0.58
C THR A 182 12.06 -3.07 -1.78
N LEU A 183 10.95 -2.57 -2.35
CA LEU A 183 10.29 -3.22 -3.48
C LEU A 183 11.18 -3.23 -4.73
N PRO A 184 11.73 -2.09 -5.21
CA PRO A 184 12.62 -2.13 -6.37
C PRO A 184 13.83 -3.03 -6.15
N VAL A 185 14.48 -2.98 -4.99
CA VAL A 185 15.65 -3.81 -4.69
C VAL A 185 15.30 -5.30 -4.80
N LEU A 186 14.26 -5.76 -4.10
CA LEU A 186 13.86 -7.17 -4.13
C LEU A 186 13.46 -7.63 -5.53
N TYR A 187 12.67 -6.84 -6.25
CA TYR A 187 12.21 -7.19 -7.60
C TYR A 187 13.34 -7.18 -8.64
N VAL A 188 14.33 -6.28 -8.53
CA VAL A 188 15.54 -6.29 -9.36
C VAL A 188 16.37 -7.54 -9.09
N LEU A 189 16.53 -7.94 -7.82
CA LEU A 189 17.25 -9.17 -7.46
C LEU A 189 16.55 -10.42 -8.00
N ILE A 190 15.23 -10.51 -7.84
CA ILE A 190 14.40 -11.58 -8.44
C ILE A 190 14.63 -11.62 -9.95
N ARG A 191 14.56 -10.46 -10.61
CA ARG A 191 14.71 -10.39 -12.06
C ARG A 191 16.09 -10.82 -12.52
N LYS A 192 17.14 -10.37 -11.84
CA LYS A 192 18.53 -10.75 -12.13
C LYS A 192 18.71 -12.26 -12.02
N HIS A 193 18.11 -12.89 -11.02
CA HIS A 193 18.13 -14.34 -10.86
C HIS A 193 17.41 -15.06 -12.01
N ILE A 194 16.18 -14.65 -12.33
CA ILE A 194 15.40 -15.22 -13.44
C ILE A 194 16.14 -15.09 -14.78
N ASN A 195 16.70 -13.91 -15.08
CA ASN A 195 17.44 -13.68 -16.31
C ASN A 195 18.69 -14.58 -16.40
N ARG A 196 19.41 -14.77 -15.29
CA ARG A 196 20.57 -15.68 -15.23
C ARG A 196 20.16 -17.13 -15.45
N ALA A 197 19.07 -17.57 -14.82
CA ALA A 197 18.53 -18.92 -15.00
C ALA A 197 18.08 -19.15 -16.46
N HIS A 198 17.42 -18.17 -17.09
CA HIS A 198 17.05 -18.23 -18.50
C HIS A 198 18.27 -18.28 -19.43
N ALA A 199 19.33 -17.51 -19.15
CA ALA A 199 20.55 -17.53 -19.94
C ALA A 199 21.23 -18.90 -19.89
N ALA A 200 21.40 -19.47 -18.69
CA ALA A 200 21.96 -20.81 -18.51
C ALA A 200 21.13 -21.91 -19.21
N LEU A 201 19.80 -21.83 -19.13
CA LEU A 201 18.91 -22.76 -19.84
C LEU A 201 18.96 -22.59 -21.37
N SER A 202 19.17 -21.37 -21.87
CA SER A 202 19.27 -21.12 -23.31
C SER A 202 20.55 -21.69 -23.92
N GLU A 203 21.63 -21.76 -23.15
CA GLU A 203 22.90 -22.36 -23.55
C GLU A 203 22.80 -23.89 -23.71
N TYR A 204 21.96 -24.55 -22.90
CA TYR A 204 21.74 -26.01 -22.96
C TYR A 204 20.71 -26.44 -24.03
N ARG A 205 19.89 -25.52 -24.54
CA ARG A 205 18.82 -25.79 -25.52
C ARG A 205 19.26 -26.42 -26.85
N PRO A 206 20.46 -26.16 -27.42
CA PRO A 206 20.90 -26.77 -28.68
C PRO A 206 21.06 -28.30 -28.61
N LEU A 207 21.11 -28.90 -27.41
CA LEU A 207 21.39 -30.32 -27.20
C LEU A 207 20.12 -31.19 -27.04
N LEU A 208 18.92 -30.60 -27.01
CA LEU A 208 17.67 -31.34 -26.78
C LEU A 208 16.87 -31.54 -28.10
N PRO A 209 16.55 -32.78 -28.49
CA PRO A 209 15.81 -33.08 -29.71
C PRO A 209 14.29 -32.96 -29.48
N ALA A 210 13.77 -31.74 -29.28
CA ALA A 210 12.32 -31.44 -29.37
C ALA A 210 12.05 -29.93 -29.29
N PRO A 211 10.97 -29.41 -29.92
CA PRO A 211 10.56 -28.02 -29.73
C PRO A 211 10.01 -27.84 -28.31
N ALA A 212 10.87 -27.40 -27.39
CA ALA A 212 10.45 -27.05 -26.04
C ALA A 212 9.36 -25.95 -26.10
N PRO A 213 8.28 -26.05 -25.30
CA PRO A 213 7.21 -25.06 -25.30
C PRO A 213 7.78 -23.64 -25.14
N ARG A 214 7.28 -22.68 -25.95
CA ARG A 214 7.60 -21.26 -25.78
C ARG A 214 7.42 -20.90 -24.30
N PRO A 215 8.40 -20.23 -23.67
CA PRO A 215 8.35 -20.07 -22.24
C PRO A 215 7.21 -19.11 -21.92
N ARG A 216 6.23 -19.62 -21.14
CA ARG A 216 5.16 -18.83 -20.49
C ARG A 216 5.73 -17.75 -19.55
N SER A 217 7.07 -17.66 -19.43
CA SER A 217 7.84 -16.75 -18.58
C SER A 217 7.78 -15.29 -19.00
N SER A 218 7.73 -14.95 -20.31
CA SER A 218 7.78 -13.55 -20.78
C SER A 218 6.68 -12.66 -20.18
N VAL A 219 5.48 -13.20 -19.96
CA VAL A 219 4.35 -12.46 -19.36
C VAL A 219 4.49 -12.32 -17.85
N ALA A 220 4.95 -13.36 -17.15
CA ALA A 220 5.19 -13.30 -15.70
C ALA A 220 6.36 -12.34 -15.38
N ASP A 221 7.40 -12.38 -16.22
CA ASP A 221 8.59 -11.54 -16.15
C ASP A 221 8.27 -10.05 -16.33
N LYS A 222 7.41 -9.69 -17.29
CA LYS A 222 6.97 -8.29 -17.47
C LYS A 222 6.12 -7.80 -16.30
N LYS A 223 5.25 -8.65 -15.74
CA LYS A 223 4.44 -8.31 -14.56
C LYS A 223 5.30 -7.96 -13.36
N LEU A 224 6.39 -8.69 -13.12
CA LEU A 224 7.31 -8.43 -12.00
C LEU A 224 7.97 -7.05 -12.07
N ILE A 225 8.31 -6.53 -13.26
CA ILE A 225 8.89 -5.19 -13.40
C ILE A 225 7.83 -4.09 -13.24
N LEU A 226 6.62 -4.34 -13.73
CA LEU A 226 5.56 -3.35 -13.75
C LEU A 226 5.02 -3.05 -12.34
N ILE A 227 4.99 -4.03 -11.44
CA ILE A 227 4.46 -3.89 -10.07
C ILE A 227 5.14 -2.76 -9.27
N PRO A 228 6.47 -2.74 -9.03
CA PRO A 228 7.11 -1.69 -8.24
C PRO A 228 7.06 -0.32 -8.94
N VAL A 229 7.10 -0.28 -10.28
CA VAL A 229 7.00 0.97 -11.04
C VAL A 229 5.62 1.61 -10.88
N ILE A 230 4.56 0.82 -11.06
CA ILE A 230 3.18 1.29 -10.83
C ILE A 230 3.00 1.72 -9.39
N PHE A 231 3.52 0.94 -8.43
CA PHE A 231 3.41 1.28 -7.01
C PHE A 231 4.03 2.65 -6.70
N ILE A 232 5.26 2.90 -7.13
CA ILE A 232 5.93 4.20 -6.92
C ILE A 232 5.17 5.32 -7.63
N PHE A 233 4.81 5.12 -8.90
CA PHE A 233 4.11 6.14 -9.68
C PHE A 233 2.76 6.55 -9.07
N LEU A 234 1.99 5.59 -8.55
CA LEU A 234 0.71 5.87 -7.92
C LEU A 234 0.86 6.53 -6.54
N ARG A 235 1.90 6.19 -5.78
CA ARG A 235 2.05 6.62 -4.38
C ARG A 235 2.84 7.92 -4.21
N ILE A 236 3.72 8.27 -5.16
CA ILE A 236 4.65 9.41 -5.04
C ILE A 236 3.92 10.74 -4.76
N TRP A 237 2.71 10.93 -5.29
CA TRP A 237 1.90 12.13 -5.09
C TRP A 237 1.59 12.40 -3.61
N SER A 238 1.32 11.36 -2.84
CA SER A 238 1.10 11.48 -1.39
C SER A 238 2.37 11.96 -0.66
N THR A 239 3.55 11.54 -1.12
CA THR A 239 4.83 11.99 -0.55
C THR A 239 5.13 13.44 -0.96
N VAL A 240 4.88 13.80 -2.22
CA VAL A 240 5.04 15.17 -2.72
C VAL A 240 4.19 16.13 -1.90
N ARG A 241 2.90 15.83 -1.68
CA ARG A 241 2.02 16.67 -0.86
C ARG A 241 2.53 16.79 0.58
N PHE A 242 2.93 15.68 1.19
CA PHE A 242 3.49 15.69 2.54
C PHE A 242 4.70 16.62 2.65
N VAL A 243 5.67 16.52 1.74
CA VAL A 243 6.86 17.40 1.72
C VAL A 243 6.48 18.86 1.51
N LEU A 244 5.55 19.15 0.60
CA LEU A 244 5.08 20.52 0.36
C LEU A 244 4.40 21.13 1.60
N THR A 245 3.62 20.33 2.34
CA THR A 245 3.01 20.76 3.60
C THR A 245 4.06 21.02 4.67
N LEU A 246 5.11 20.19 4.76
CA LEU A 246 6.22 20.43 5.69
C LEU A 246 7.00 21.71 5.37
N CYS A 247 7.16 22.02 4.08
CA CYS A 247 7.84 23.23 3.62
C CYS A 247 6.97 24.50 3.70
N ASN A 248 5.72 24.42 4.20
CA ASN A 248 4.74 25.52 4.14
C ASN A 248 4.62 26.15 2.75
N SER A 249 4.76 25.34 1.70
CA SER A 249 4.74 25.84 0.32
C SER A 249 3.31 26.20 -0.10
N PRO A 250 3.07 27.36 -0.75
CA PRO A 250 1.74 27.71 -1.27
C PRO A 250 1.28 26.74 -2.38
N ALA A 251 2.20 25.95 -2.94
CA ALA A 251 1.89 24.94 -3.96
C ALA A 251 0.99 23.80 -3.46
N VAL A 252 0.84 23.61 -2.13
CA VAL A 252 -0.09 22.61 -1.55
C VAL A 252 -1.54 22.85 -1.98
N GLN A 253 -1.92 24.10 -2.29
CA GLN A 253 -3.28 24.44 -2.73
C GLN A 253 -3.54 24.19 -4.22
N ASN A 254 -2.55 23.69 -4.98
CA ASN A 254 -2.74 23.36 -6.38
C ASN A 254 -3.64 22.12 -6.52
N SER A 255 -4.75 22.22 -7.25
CA SER A 255 -5.74 21.15 -7.42
C SER A 255 -5.16 19.85 -7.98
N VAL A 256 -4.07 19.92 -8.74
CA VAL A 256 -3.37 18.73 -9.27
C VAL A 256 -2.74 17.87 -8.16
N LEU A 257 -2.43 18.46 -7.02
CA LEU A 257 -1.84 17.78 -5.85
C LEU A 257 -2.91 17.35 -4.82
N VAL A 258 -4.19 17.59 -5.13
CA VAL A 258 -5.34 17.20 -4.29
C VAL A 258 -5.91 15.83 -4.65
N VAL A 259 -5.23 15.06 -5.51
CA VAL A 259 -5.62 13.70 -5.95
C VAL A 259 -4.84 12.62 -5.20
#